data_AF-A0AAN9A6M2-F1
#
_entry.id   AF-A0AAN9A6M2-F1
#
_cell.length_a   1.000
_cell.length_b   1.000
_cell.length_c   1.000
_cell.angle_alpha   90.00
_cell.angle_beta   90.00
_cell.angle_gamma   90.00
#
_symmetry.space_group_name_H-M   'P 1'
#
loop_
_entity.id
_entity.type
_entity.pdbx_description
1 polymer ?
#
loop_
_entity_poly.entity_id
_entity_poly.type
_entity_poly.pdbx_seq_one_letter_code
_entity_poly.pdbx_strand_id
1 'polypeptide(L)'
;RTKPRGLIDLNCSYLYQVHDSFFERPNCFQLVERELPCLATVTYLCSDSQELTNDWMAVLRPLCVPQMGVAPKLQMLKFMKSLHLTIMQATRLPSKIVPSPYCLVSLNQVKVCRTRPKPGPDPVWDEEFILDDIPPDVLMFTITVYNHGKRSKDSEVAEVIVELSSLQNGEEVEEWHPLTGITPVGDWGAVRLRYRYFHDLIMPCEEYNSLKELLLDPSLEAVQALADVSHRDRNPLATSLLRIFRNECREHDLLQRLTEHEIEREHETSTLFRAASLTTTLLDLYMKSTCTEFLTEAISDTIHRILESKQSCELNPTKMDNPMDACANAEFLLKVLDDITHSIFSSAAACPMPLRYICGCLQRKVIEKWPEDRLVKTRVVSGFIFLRLICPAILNPRQFNLLQEPPHPVASRSLIMIAKCLQNLANLVEFGGKEPYMEVVNPFILKNKERMISYLDSLSSVGDRPEIEEIPVKSDPSRDLAQLHHICVTHLNDLTAKAKTQVTLKKLVTVTDMLKKHKEKYQEMMR
;
A
#
# COMPACT_ATOMS: atom_id res chain seq x y z
N ARG A 1 -10.25 25.45 -34.44
CA ARG A 1 -11.20 24.41 -33.98
C ARG A 1 -10.73 23.07 -34.53
N THR A 2 -10.18 22.23 -33.68
CA THR A 2 -9.80 20.85 -34.03
C THR A 2 -11.08 20.06 -34.33
N LYS A 3 -11.10 19.31 -35.44
CA LYS A 3 -12.18 18.34 -35.69
C LYS A 3 -12.03 17.18 -34.69
N PRO A 4 -13.13 16.68 -34.09
CA PRO A 4 -13.06 15.50 -33.24
C PRO A 4 -12.50 14.31 -34.03
N ARG A 5 -11.62 13.53 -33.41
CA ARG A 5 -11.01 12.34 -34.04
C ARG A 5 -11.97 11.16 -34.17
N GLY A 6 -13.06 11.17 -33.41
CA GLY A 6 -14.09 10.14 -33.39
C GLY A 6 -15.20 10.50 -32.41
N LEU A 7 -16.22 9.65 -32.34
CA LEU A 7 -17.29 9.67 -31.35
C LEU A 7 -17.22 8.37 -30.56
N ILE A 8 -17.53 8.41 -29.27
CA ILE A 8 -17.59 7.24 -28.38
C ILE A 8 -18.97 7.24 -27.76
N ASP A 9 -19.73 6.14 -27.89
CA ASP A 9 -21.01 6.03 -27.20
C ASP A 9 -20.79 5.53 -25.76
N LEU A 10 -20.99 6.44 -24.80
CA LEU A 10 -20.81 6.11 -23.38
C LEU A 10 -21.93 5.19 -22.86
N ASN A 11 -23.10 5.14 -23.50
CA ASN A 11 -24.22 4.31 -23.04
C ASN A 11 -23.98 2.80 -23.24
N CYS A 12 -22.98 2.42 -24.03
CA CYS A 12 -22.57 1.04 -24.24
C CYS A 12 -21.11 0.81 -23.81
N SER A 13 -20.55 1.73 -23.02
CA SER A 13 -19.15 1.70 -22.62
C SER A 13 -19.00 1.39 -21.14
N TYR A 14 -17.92 0.66 -20.83
CA TYR A 14 -17.47 0.41 -19.47
C TYR A 14 -16.12 1.09 -19.26
N LEU A 15 -15.97 1.75 -18.11
CA LEU A 15 -14.71 2.35 -17.70
C LEU A 15 -13.85 1.28 -17.00
N TYR A 16 -12.63 1.08 -17.46
CA TYR A 16 -11.64 0.22 -16.81
C TYR A 16 -10.42 1.04 -16.42
N GLN A 17 -9.87 0.72 -15.26
CA GLN A 17 -8.55 1.19 -14.86
C GLN A 17 -7.48 0.63 -15.81
N VAL A 18 -6.44 1.44 -16.08
CA VAL A 18 -5.20 0.97 -16.72
C VAL A 18 -4.09 1.24 -15.74
N HIS A 19 -3.45 0.18 -15.26
CA HIS A 19 -2.34 0.32 -14.33
C HIS A 19 -1.12 0.90 -15.06
N ASP A 20 -0.33 1.73 -14.38
CA ASP A 20 0.85 2.41 -14.93
C ASP A 20 1.83 1.46 -15.62
N SER A 21 1.91 0.21 -15.13
CA SER A 21 2.78 -0.82 -15.72
C SER A 21 2.38 -1.25 -17.13
N PHE A 22 1.12 -1.04 -17.54
CA PHE A 22 0.65 -1.45 -18.86
C PHE A 22 1.35 -0.66 -19.97
N PHE A 23 1.32 0.67 -19.90
CA PHE A 23 1.98 1.57 -20.85
C PHE A 23 3.31 2.13 -20.36
N GLU A 24 3.76 1.75 -19.16
CA GLU A 24 4.89 2.41 -18.47
C GLU A 24 4.66 3.93 -18.35
N ARG A 25 3.41 4.32 -18.14
CA ARG A 25 2.96 5.70 -18.08
C ARG A 25 1.83 5.84 -17.05
N PRO A 26 1.92 6.81 -16.12
CA PRO A 26 0.87 7.05 -15.15
C PRO A 26 -0.38 7.67 -15.79
N ASN A 27 -1.45 7.78 -15.01
CA ASN A 27 -2.65 8.56 -15.35
C ASN A 27 -3.39 8.06 -16.60
N CYS A 28 -3.27 6.77 -16.89
CA CYS A 28 -3.95 6.11 -18.01
C CYS A 28 -5.24 5.44 -17.54
N PHE A 29 -6.26 5.44 -18.39
CA PHE A 29 -7.48 4.67 -18.20
C PHE A 29 -8.08 4.29 -19.56
N GLN A 30 -9.06 3.40 -19.60
CA GLN A 30 -9.63 2.94 -20.87
C GLN A 30 -11.17 2.87 -20.81
N LEU A 31 -11.79 3.23 -21.93
CA LEU A 31 -13.20 3.01 -22.21
C LEU A 31 -13.33 1.80 -23.13
N VAL A 32 -14.17 0.85 -22.73
CA VAL A 32 -14.43 -0.37 -23.48
C VAL A 32 -15.88 -0.34 -23.92
N GLU A 33 -16.10 0.02 -25.17
CA GLU A 33 -17.40 0.00 -25.82
C GLU A 33 -17.76 -1.43 -26.22
N ARG A 34 -18.94 -1.91 -25.83
CA ARG A 34 -19.44 -3.25 -26.13
C ARG A 34 -20.85 -3.16 -26.72
N GLU A 35 -20.93 -2.78 -27.99
CA GLU A 35 -22.19 -2.83 -28.74
C GLU A 35 -22.64 -4.26 -29.04
N LEU A 36 -21.70 -5.21 -29.14
CA LEU A 36 -21.96 -6.64 -29.41
C LEU A 36 -21.09 -7.54 -28.51
N PRO A 37 -21.55 -8.75 -28.13
CA PRO A 37 -20.83 -9.64 -27.20
C PRO A 37 -19.40 -10.04 -27.61
N CYS A 38 -19.09 -9.94 -28.91
CA CYS A 38 -17.85 -10.39 -29.52
C CYS A 38 -17.03 -9.28 -30.19
N LEU A 39 -17.49 -8.03 -30.14
CA LEU A 39 -16.78 -6.86 -30.65
C LEU A 39 -16.71 -5.80 -29.56
N ALA A 40 -15.50 -5.56 -29.07
CA ALA A 40 -15.22 -4.49 -28.12
C ALA A 40 -14.25 -3.49 -28.74
N THR A 41 -14.61 -2.20 -28.73
CA THR A 41 -13.69 -1.12 -29.11
C THR A 41 -13.06 -0.57 -27.84
N VAL A 42 -11.73 -0.64 -27.74
CA VAL A 42 -10.99 -0.11 -26.58
C VAL A 42 -10.39 1.23 -26.95
N THR A 43 -10.78 2.28 -26.21
CA THR A 43 -10.19 3.60 -26.31
C THR A 43 -9.36 3.90 -25.06
N TYR A 44 -8.06 4.11 -25.26
CA TYR A 44 -7.14 4.51 -24.19
C TYR A 44 -7.09 6.03 -24.06
N LEU A 45 -7.20 6.50 -22.82
CA LEU A 45 -7.14 7.91 -22.45
C LEU A 45 -6.03 8.08 -21.43
N CYS A 46 -5.37 9.24 -21.48
CA CYS A 46 -4.32 9.62 -20.54
C CYS A 46 -4.47 11.10 -20.26
N SER A 47 -4.26 11.49 -19.00
CA SER A 47 -4.19 12.89 -18.61
C SER A 47 -2.79 13.24 -18.07
N ASP A 48 -2.56 14.52 -17.81
CA ASP A 48 -1.25 15.01 -17.34
C ASP A 48 -1.06 14.83 -15.82
N SER A 49 -2.14 14.65 -15.05
CA SER A 49 -2.08 14.51 -13.59
C SER A 49 -3.09 13.51 -13.02
N GLN A 50 -2.81 12.99 -11.83
CA GLN A 50 -3.73 12.05 -11.16
C GLN A 50 -5.07 12.72 -10.81
N GLU A 51 -5.04 13.98 -10.39
CA GLU A 51 -6.23 14.78 -10.10
C GLU A 51 -7.13 14.91 -11.31
N LEU A 52 -6.57 15.29 -12.46
CA LEU A 52 -7.33 15.44 -13.70
C LEU A 52 -7.90 14.08 -14.16
N THR A 53 -7.15 13.00 -13.98
CA THR A 53 -7.63 11.64 -14.25
C THR A 53 -8.84 11.31 -13.37
N ASN A 54 -8.77 11.62 -12.07
CA ASN A 54 -9.87 11.39 -11.14
C ASN A 54 -11.11 12.21 -11.51
N ASP A 55 -10.93 13.47 -11.88
CA ASP A 55 -12.02 14.34 -12.35
C ASP A 55 -12.68 13.81 -13.62
N TRP A 56 -11.87 13.38 -14.60
CA TRP A 56 -12.38 12.79 -15.84
C TRP A 56 -13.17 11.51 -15.55
N MET A 57 -12.62 10.62 -14.73
CA MET A 57 -13.31 9.38 -14.33
C MET A 57 -14.59 9.67 -13.54
N ALA A 58 -14.62 10.69 -12.67
CA ALA A 58 -15.81 11.08 -11.92
C ALA A 58 -16.94 11.58 -12.83
N VAL A 59 -16.62 12.28 -13.92
CA VAL A 59 -17.60 12.76 -14.91
C VAL A 59 -18.04 11.65 -15.86
N LEU A 60 -17.12 10.80 -16.32
CA LEU A 60 -17.41 9.76 -17.31
C LEU A 60 -18.14 8.56 -16.72
N ARG A 61 -17.79 8.15 -15.48
CA ARG A 61 -18.32 6.94 -14.84
C ARG A 61 -19.86 6.93 -14.75
N PRO A 62 -20.56 8.01 -14.34
CA PRO A 62 -22.03 8.04 -14.32
C PRO A 62 -22.68 7.97 -15.71
N LEU A 63 -21.95 8.32 -16.77
CA LEU A 63 -22.42 8.28 -18.16
C LEU A 63 -22.21 6.89 -18.80
N CYS A 64 -21.33 6.08 -18.21
CA CYS A 64 -21.10 4.69 -18.59
C CYS A 64 -22.19 3.81 -17.97
N VAL A 65 -23.39 3.82 -18.56
CA VAL A 65 -24.56 3.12 -18.00
C VAL A 65 -24.76 1.79 -18.73
N PRO A 66 -24.66 0.63 -18.08
CA PRO A 66 -25.18 -0.61 -18.67
C PRO A 66 -26.69 -0.48 -18.81
N GLN A 67 -27.26 -0.84 -19.97
CA GLN A 67 -28.69 -0.66 -20.34
C GLN A 67 -29.72 -1.44 -19.48
N MET A 68 -29.61 -1.42 -18.17
CA MET A 68 -30.60 -1.98 -17.26
C MET A 68 -31.39 -0.84 -16.64
N GLY A 69 -32.67 -0.72 -17.03
CA GLY A 69 -33.60 0.23 -16.43
C GLY A 69 -33.88 -0.15 -14.98
N VAL A 70 -33.11 0.40 -14.05
CA VAL A 70 -33.28 0.16 -12.61
C VAL A 70 -34.18 1.25 -12.00
N ALA A 71 -35.09 0.86 -11.11
CA ALA A 71 -35.99 1.78 -10.41
C ALA A 71 -35.21 2.89 -9.65
N PRO A 72 -35.78 4.11 -9.46
CA PRO A 72 -35.06 5.26 -8.90
C PRO A 72 -34.40 5.04 -7.54
N LYS A 73 -35.00 4.22 -6.65
CA LYS A 73 -34.42 3.88 -5.34
C LYS A 73 -33.17 2.99 -5.42
N LEU A 74 -33.04 2.23 -6.49
CA LEU A 74 -31.92 1.34 -6.74
C LEU A 74 -30.78 2.04 -7.50
N GLN A 75 -31.03 3.23 -8.07
CA GLN A 75 -30.01 4.06 -8.74
C GLN A 75 -28.96 4.61 -7.76
N MET A 76 -29.27 4.67 -6.46
CA MET A 76 -28.32 5.09 -5.43
C MET A 76 -27.41 3.97 -4.91
N LEU A 77 -27.72 2.71 -5.25
CA LEU A 77 -26.88 1.58 -4.88
C LEU A 77 -25.64 1.57 -5.76
N LYS A 78 -24.47 1.42 -5.12
CA LYS A 78 -23.21 1.26 -5.84
C LYS A 78 -22.72 -0.17 -5.63
N PHE A 79 -22.09 -0.74 -6.65
CA PHE A 79 -21.40 -2.01 -6.52
C PHE A 79 -19.91 -1.76 -6.48
N MET A 80 -19.25 -2.34 -5.50
CA MET A 80 -17.80 -2.38 -5.44
C MET A 80 -17.33 -3.76 -5.88
N LYS A 81 -16.39 -3.80 -6.81
CA LYS A 81 -15.56 -4.97 -7.05
C LYS A 81 -14.12 -4.48 -7.08
N SER A 82 -13.24 -5.13 -6.34
CA SER A 82 -11.81 -4.87 -6.36
C SER A 82 -11.03 -6.17 -6.31
N LEU A 83 -9.87 -6.16 -6.97
CA LEU A 83 -8.94 -7.27 -7.00
C LEU A 83 -7.55 -6.75 -6.66
N HIS A 84 -7.04 -7.15 -5.50
CA HIS A 84 -5.63 -6.99 -5.17
C HIS A 84 -4.92 -8.25 -5.65
N LEU A 85 -3.97 -8.12 -6.57
CA LEU A 85 -3.28 -9.23 -7.22
C LEU A 85 -1.77 -9.02 -7.14
N THR A 86 -1.06 -9.93 -6.49
CA THR A 86 0.40 -10.07 -6.57
C THR A 86 0.76 -11.24 -7.46
N ILE A 87 1.51 -10.98 -8.54
CA ILE A 87 2.10 -12.03 -9.36
C ILE A 87 3.50 -12.29 -8.79
N MET A 88 3.66 -13.39 -8.07
CA MET A 88 4.86 -13.63 -7.27
C MET A 88 5.98 -14.20 -8.13
N GLN A 89 5.78 -15.41 -8.65
CA GLN A 89 6.80 -16.15 -9.40
C GLN A 89 6.17 -17.21 -10.29
N ALA A 90 6.89 -17.67 -11.31
CA ALA A 90 6.53 -18.87 -12.04
C ALA A 90 7.61 -19.95 -11.86
N THR A 91 7.22 -21.20 -12.06
CA THR A 91 8.17 -22.34 -12.04
C THR A 91 8.00 -23.21 -13.26
N ARG A 92 9.11 -23.87 -13.65
CA ARG A 92 9.15 -24.82 -14.76
C ARG A 92 8.73 -24.23 -16.12
N LEU A 93 8.96 -22.93 -16.34
CA LEU A 93 8.75 -22.34 -17.67
C LEU A 93 9.81 -22.88 -18.66
N PRO A 94 9.45 -23.24 -19.90
CA PRO A 94 10.41 -23.71 -20.91
C PRO A 94 11.35 -22.58 -21.37
N SER A 95 12.48 -22.37 -20.68
CA SER A 95 13.41 -21.24 -20.93
C SER A 95 13.96 -21.15 -22.35
N LYS A 96 13.99 -22.26 -23.11
CA LYS A 96 14.35 -22.26 -24.53
C LYS A 96 13.30 -21.58 -25.42
N ILE A 97 12.03 -21.63 -25.02
CA ILE A 97 10.90 -21.06 -25.76
C ILE A 97 10.55 -19.68 -25.21
N VAL A 98 10.60 -19.52 -23.88
CA VAL A 98 10.32 -18.27 -23.16
C VAL A 98 11.53 -17.86 -22.30
N PRO A 99 12.60 -17.33 -22.90
CA PRO A 99 13.78 -16.89 -22.16
C PRO A 99 13.53 -15.65 -21.29
N SER A 100 12.58 -14.80 -21.68
CA SER A 100 12.28 -13.52 -21.02
C SER A 100 10.78 -13.35 -20.75
N PRO A 101 10.18 -14.18 -19.87
CA PRO A 101 8.77 -14.11 -19.52
C PRO A 101 8.35 -12.80 -18.84
N TYR A 102 7.16 -12.32 -19.18
CA TYR A 102 6.37 -11.39 -18.38
C TYR A 102 4.90 -11.84 -18.38
N CYS A 103 4.13 -11.34 -17.40
CA CYS A 103 2.71 -11.65 -17.27
C CYS A 103 1.86 -10.45 -17.67
N LEU A 104 0.79 -10.69 -18.42
CA LEU A 104 -0.23 -9.73 -18.81
C LEU A 104 -1.53 -10.10 -18.11
N VAL A 105 -2.14 -9.16 -17.40
CA VAL A 105 -3.42 -9.38 -16.71
C VAL A 105 -4.55 -8.78 -17.54
N SER A 106 -5.59 -9.58 -17.73
CA SER A 106 -6.83 -9.16 -18.39
C SER A 106 -8.04 -9.41 -17.48
N LEU A 107 -9.00 -8.50 -17.48
CA LEU A 107 -10.32 -8.67 -16.88
C LEU A 107 -11.30 -9.04 -18.00
N ASN A 108 -11.83 -10.26 -17.97
CA ASN A 108 -12.38 -10.93 -19.15
C ASN A 108 -11.36 -10.89 -20.32
N GLN A 109 -11.58 -10.03 -21.32
CA GLN A 109 -10.67 -9.83 -22.47
C GLN A 109 -9.95 -8.47 -22.46
N VAL A 110 -10.21 -7.63 -21.44
CA VAL A 110 -9.69 -6.27 -21.35
C VAL A 110 -8.36 -6.28 -20.62
N LYS A 111 -7.28 -5.92 -21.29
CA LYS A 111 -5.92 -5.87 -20.73
C LYS A 111 -5.79 -4.67 -19.79
N VAL A 112 -5.31 -4.87 -18.56
CA VAL A 112 -5.29 -3.82 -17.51
C VAL A 112 -3.92 -3.54 -16.92
N CYS A 113 -3.06 -4.56 -16.78
CA CYS A 113 -1.71 -4.40 -16.23
C CYS A 113 -0.77 -5.49 -16.75
N ARG A 114 0.54 -5.28 -16.56
CA ARG A 114 1.57 -6.28 -16.85
C ARG A 114 2.73 -6.21 -15.87
N THR A 115 3.46 -7.31 -15.72
CA THR A 115 4.74 -7.36 -15.00
C THR A 115 5.90 -6.98 -15.91
N ARG A 116 7.08 -6.74 -15.31
CA ARG A 116 8.32 -6.55 -16.06
C ARG A 116 8.86 -7.89 -16.58
N PRO A 117 9.51 -7.91 -17.76
CA PRO A 117 10.22 -9.10 -18.21
C PRO A 117 11.32 -9.51 -17.23
N LYS A 118 11.38 -10.80 -16.90
CA LYS A 118 12.40 -11.42 -16.03
C LYS A 118 13.01 -12.63 -16.74
N PRO A 119 14.25 -13.04 -16.42
CA PRO A 119 14.83 -14.24 -17.00
C PRO A 119 14.13 -15.51 -16.50
N GLY A 120 13.86 -16.45 -17.40
CA GLY A 120 13.38 -17.79 -17.06
C GLY A 120 14.50 -18.73 -16.58
N PRO A 121 14.20 -19.98 -16.16
CA PRO A 121 12.89 -20.64 -16.18
C PRO A 121 11.98 -20.37 -14.99
N ASP A 122 12.52 -19.84 -13.88
CA ASP A 122 11.79 -19.61 -12.63
C ASP A 122 11.81 -18.10 -12.27
N PRO A 123 11.12 -17.25 -13.06
CA PRO A 123 11.14 -15.81 -12.84
C PRO A 123 10.44 -15.44 -11.53
N VAL A 124 11.02 -14.49 -10.80
CA VAL A 124 10.41 -13.85 -9.62
C VAL A 124 10.10 -12.40 -9.98
N TRP A 125 8.81 -12.06 -9.99
CA TRP A 125 8.31 -10.71 -10.22
C TRP A 125 8.02 -10.00 -8.91
N ASP A 126 7.24 -10.63 -8.05
CA ASP A 126 6.72 -10.05 -6.80
C ASP A 126 6.11 -8.65 -7.01
N GLU A 127 5.31 -8.53 -8.09
CA GLU A 127 4.66 -7.28 -8.49
C GLU A 127 3.19 -7.28 -8.09
N GLU A 128 2.79 -6.23 -7.36
CA GLU A 128 1.43 -6.01 -6.86
C GLU A 128 0.65 -5.05 -7.77
N PHE A 129 -0.62 -5.38 -8.00
CA PHE A 129 -1.60 -4.62 -8.75
C PHE A 129 -2.88 -4.47 -7.94
N ILE A 130 -3.34 -3.23 -7.76
CA ILE A 130 -4.63 -2.92 -7.13
C ILE A 130 -5.58 -2.47 -8.24
N LEU A 131 -6.56 -3.31 -8.54
CA LEU A 131 -7.59 -3.06 -9.55
C LEU A 131 -8.90 -2.75 -8.85
N ASP A 132 -9.25 -1.47 -8.80
CA ASP A 132 -10.46 -0.97 -8.14
C ASP A 132 -11.58 -0.70 -9.16
N ASP A 133 -12.81 -0.60 -8.66
CA ASP A 133 -14.02 -0.28 -9.44
C ASP A 133 -14.20 -1.18 -10.67
N ILE A 134 -13.90 -2.48 -10.51
CA ILE A 134 -14.02 -3.47 -11.58
C ILE A 134 -15.48 -3.50 -12.08
N PRO A 135 -15.72 -3.42 -13.41
CA PRO A 135 -17.06 -3.42 -13.95
C PRO A 135 -17.90 -4.66 -13.55
N PRO A 136 -19.22 -4.50 -13.37
CA PRO A 136 -20.07 -5.57 -12.83
C PRO A 136 -20.18 -6.80 -13.75
N ASP A 137 -19.96 -6.65 -15.05
CA ASP A 137 -19.95 -7.70 -16.07
C ASP A 137 -18.64 -8.50 -16.11
N VAL A 138 -17.62 -8.10 -15.35
CA VAL A 138 -16.39 -8.89 -15.21
C VAL A 138 -16.67 -10.12 -14.36
N LEU A 139 -16.36 -11.29 -14.94
CA LEU A 139 -16.60 -12.61 -14.35
C LEU A 139 -15.31 -13.36 -14.06
N MET A 140 -14.21 -13.01 -14.73
CA MET A 140 -12.93 -13.70 -14.60
C MET A 140 -11.76 -12.73 -14.79
N PHE A 141 -10.61 -13.09 -14.24
CA PHE A 141 -9.34 -12.51 -14.65
C PHE A 141 -8.45 -13.58 -15.26
N THR A 142 -7.66 -13.17 -16.25
CA THR A 142 -6.73 -14.04 -16.97
C THR A 142 -5.32 -13.50 -16.78
N ILE A 143 -4.39 -14.39 -16.43
CA ILE A 143 -2.96 -14.08 -16.45
C ILE A 143 -2.36 -14.84 -17.63
N THR A 144 -1.89 -14.07 -18.59
CA THR A 144 -1.28 -14.58 -19.79
C THR A 144 0.23 -14.36 -19.74
N VAL A 145 1.00 -15.43 -19.89
CA VAL A 145 2.45 -15.38 -19.99
C VAL A 145 2.84 -15.04 -21.43
N TYR A 146 3.65 -13.99 -21.57
CA TYR A 146 4.24 -13.56 -22.83
C TYR A 146 5.76 -13.72 -22.76
N ASN A 147 6.38 -14.03 -23.90
CA ASN A 147 7.81 -13.92 -24.09
C ASN A 147 8.17 -12.58 -24.72
N HIS A 148 9.01 -11.81 -24.04
CA HIS A 148 9.50 -10.54 -24.55
C HIS A 148 10.57 -10.73 -25.64
N GLY A 149 10.29 -10.23 -26.85
CA GLY A 149 11.19 -10.32 -27.99
C GLY A 149 12.02 -9.05 -28.18
N LYS A 150 13.35 -9.11 -28.03
CA LYS A 150 14.23 -7.94 -28.26
C LYS A 150 14.13 -7.36 -29.68
N ARG A 151 13.84 -8.19 -30.67
CA ARG A 151 13.78 -7.84 -32.10
C ARG A 151 12.56 -8.45 -32.83
N SER A 152 11.71 -9.15 -32.09
CA SER A 152 10.53 -9.83 -32.61
C SER A 152 9.32 -9.34 -31.82
N LYS A 153 8.12 -9.47 -32.39
CA LYS A 153 6.89 -9.20 -31.64
C LYS A 153 6.85 -10.13 -30.42
N ASP A 154 6.36 -9.60 -29.30
CA ASP A 154 6.09 -10.40 -28.11
C ASP A 154 5.08 -11.51 -28.46
N SER A 155 5.33 -12.70 -27.91
CA SER A 155 4.57 -13.91 -28.24
C SER A 155 3.86 -14.42 -27.00
N GLU A 156 2.59 -14.75 -27.16
CA GLU A 156 1.75 -15.33 -26.13
C GLU A 156 2.01 -16.84 -26.06
N VAL A 157 2.30 -17.35 -24.85
CA VAL A 157 2.80 -18.72 -24.71
C VAL A 157 1.95 -19.61 -23.82
N ALA A 158 1.40 -19.07 -22.73
CA ALA A 158 0.58 -19.82 -21.79
C ALA A 158 -0.36 -18.89 -21.02
N GLU A 159 -1.41 -19.44 -20.42
CA GLU A 159 -2.35 -18.66 -19.61
C GLU A 159 -2.89 -19.44 -18.42
N VAL A 160 -3.45 -18.69 -17.47
CA VAL A 160 -4.34 -19.19 -16.41
C VAL A 160 -5.57 -18.28 -16.35
N ILE A 161 -6.73 -18.90 -16.21
CA ILE A 161 -8.02 -18.22 -16.05
C ILE A 161 -8.53 -18.51 -14.64
N VAL A 162 -8.98 -17.48 -13.93
CA VAL A 162 -9.59 -17.58 -12.60
C VAL A 162 -10.96 -16.92 -12.62
N GLU A 163 -11.99 -17.69 -12.32
CA GLU A 163 -13.37 -17.19 -12.20
C GLU A 163 -13.54 -16.43 -10.88
N LEU A 164 -14.10 -15.23 -10.93
CA LEU A 164 -14.35 -14.41 -9.73
C LEU A 164 -15.41 -15.04 -8.82
N SER A 165 -16.34 -15.81 -9.37
CA SER A 165 -17.38 -16.52 -8.61
C SER A 165 -16.85 -17.69 -7.78
N SER A 166 -15.67 -18.25 -8.11
CA SER A 166 -15.06 -19.31 -7.32
C SER A 166 -14.26 -18.78 -6.12
N LEU A 167 -14.06 -17.47 -6.03
CA LEU A 167 -13.25 -16.84 -4.98
C LEU A 167 -14.10 -16.51 -3.75
N GLN A 168 -13.55 -16.77 -2.58
CA GLN A 168 -14.19 -16.36 -1.33
C GLN A 168 -14.07 -14.85 -1.15
N ASN A 169 -15.21 -14.19 -0.94
CA ASN A 169 -15.27 -12.74 -0.87
C ASN A 169 -14.46 -12.19 0.31
N GLY A 170 -13.52 -11.30 0.02
CA GLY A 170 -12.67 -10.65 1.00
C GLY A 170 -11.57 -11.53 1.59
N GLU A 171 -11.40 -12.78 1.16
CA GLU A 171 -10.30 -13.64 1.63
C GLU A 171 -9.04 -13.45 0.78
N GLU A 172 -7.88 -13.44 1.44
CA GLU A 172 -6.59 -13.46 0.77
C GLU A 172 -6.12 -14.90 0.59
N VAL A 173 -5.85 -15.27 -0.66
CA VAL A 173 -5.41 -16.60 -1.06
C VAL A 173 -4.02 -16.49 -1.68
N GLU A 174 -3.13 -17.42 -1.31
CA GLU A 174 -1.80 -17.56 -1.92
C GLU A 174 -1.59 -19.01 -2.36
N GLU A 175 -1.55 -19.25 -3.67
CA GLU A 175 -1.47 -20.60 -4.22
C GLU A 175 -0.79 -20.67 -5.60
N TRP A 176 -0.48 -21.89 -6.03
CA TRP A 176 0.07 -22.17 -7.36
C TRP A 176 -1.06 -22.50 -8.32
N HIS A 177 -1.10 -21.80 -9.45
CA HIS A 177 -2.02 -22.09 -10.55
C HIS A 177 -1.27 -22.72 -11.72
N PRO A 178 -1.72 -23.89 -12.23
CA PRO A 178 -1.11 -24.51 -13.40
C PRO A 178 -1.33 -23.65 -14.65
N LEU A 179 -0.29 -23.52 -15.46
CA LEU A 179 -0.33 -22.78 -16.72
C LEU A 179 -0.72 -23.70 -17.86
N THR A 180 -1.70 -23.26 -18.66
CA THR A 180 -2.12 -23.96 -19.88
C THR A 180 -1.38 -23.38 -21.07
N GLY A 181 -0.61 -24.21 -21.76
CA GLY A 181 0.11 -23.81 -22.98
C GLY A 181 -0.82 -23.44 -24.12
N ILE A 182 -0.55 -22.31 -24.76
CA ILE A 182 -1.21 -21.89 -26.00
C ILE A 182 -0.35 -22.29 -27.20
N THR A 183 0.96 -21.96 -27.18
CA THR A 183 1.88 -22.25 -28.30
C THR A 183 3.30 -22.59 -27.82
N PRO A 184 3.71 -23.88 -27.82
CA PRO A 184 2.92 -25.10 -28.01
C PRO A 184 1.92 -25.38 -26.89
N VAL A 185 0.85 -26.11 -27.22
CA VAL A 185 -0.11 -26.64 -26.24
C VAL A 185 0.56 -27.69 -25.36
N GLY A 186 0.36 -27.62 -24.04
CA GLY A 186 0.94 -28.58 -23.09
C GLY A 186 1.03 -28.06 -21.66
N ASP A 187 1.78 -28.77 -20.81
CA ASP A 187 2.15 -28.33 -19.45
C ASP A 187 3.23 -27.24 -19.53
N TRP A 188 2.94 -26.08 -18.94
CA TRP A 188 3.85 -24.93 -18.87
C TRP A 188 4.28 -24.60 -17.45
N GLY A 189 4.17 -25.56 -16.53
CA GLY A 189 4.48 -25.33 -15.13
C GLY A 189 3.35 -24.58 -14.43
N ALA A 190 3.71 -23.67 -13.53
CA ALA A 190 2.72 -22.97 -12.71
C ALA A 190 3.17 -21.55 -12.37
N VAL A 191 2.20 -20.67 -12.14
CA VAL A 191 2.40 -19.33 -11.59
C VAL A 191 1.85 -19.28 -10.17
N ARG A 192 2.63 -18.73 -9.24
CA ARG A 192 2.21 -18.49 -7.86
C ARG A 192 1.59 -17.10 -7.78
N LEU A 193 0.33 -17.07 -7.35
CA LEU A 193 -0.45 -15.86 -7.22
C LEU A 193 -0.79 -15.66 -5.75
N ARG A 194 -0.78 -14.40 -5.31
CA ARG A 194 -1.47 -13.98 -4.09
C ARG A 194 -2.54 -12.99 -4.49
N TYR A 195 -3.78 -13.24 -4.14
CA TYR A 195 -4.86 -12.33 -4.52
C TYR A 195 -5.95 -12.26 -3.46
N ARG A 196 -6.65 -11.13 -3.46
CA ARG A 196 -7.81 -10.86 -2.61
C ARG A 196 -8.87 -10.19 -3.46
N TYR A 197 -9.95 -10.93 -3.71
CA TYR A 197 -11.11 -10.40 -4.44
C TYR A 197 -12.16 -9.96 -3.44
N PHE A 198 -12.58 -8.71 -3.55
CA PHE A 198 -13.63 -8.14 -2.72
C PHE A 198 -14.76 -7.65 -3.62
N HIS A 199 -15.98 -8.05 -3.32
CA HIS A 199 -17.17 -7.51 -3.96
C HIS A 199 -18.25 -7.21 -2.94
N ASP A 200 -18.93 -6.09 -3.11
CA ASP A 200 -19.96 -5.70 -2.17
C ASP A 200 -21.01 -4.74 -2.73
N LEU A 201 -22.19 -4.77 -2.11
CA LEU A 201 -23.24 -3.80 -2.33
C LEU A 201 -23.05 -2.64 -1.34
N ILE A 202 -22.83 -1.44 -1.86
CA ILE A 202 -22.77 -0.21 -1.07
C ILE A 202 -24.18 0.37 -0.99
N MET A 203 -24.72 0.40 0.23
CA MET A 203 -25.99 1.07 0.55
C MET A 203 -25.82 2.60 0.60
N PRO A 204 -26.89 3.39 0.59
CA PRO A 204 -26.78 4.84 0.84
C PRO A 204 -26.04 5.14 2.15
N CYS A 205 -25.27 6.23 2.18
CA CYS A 205 -24.40 6.59 3.32
C CYS A 205 -25.17 6.63 4.65
N GLU A 206 -26.43 7.07 4.60
CA GLU A 206 -27.31 7.27 5.75
C GLU A 206 -27.60 5.97 6.49
N GLU A 207 -27.60 4.84 5.78
CA GLU A 207 -27.79 3.51 6.38
C GLU A 207 -26.66 3.20 7.35
N TYR A 208 -25.43 3.64 7.06
CA TYR A 208 -24.24 3.34 7.86
C TYR A 208 -24.02 4.27 9.06
N ASN A 209 -24.91 5.25 9.30
CA ASN A 209 -24.73 6.27 10.35
C ASN A 209 -24.51 5.65 11.74
N SER A 210 -25.30 4.65 12.12
CA SER A 210 -25.14 3.99 13.43
C SER A 210 -23.81 3.26 13.58
N LEU A 211 -23.27 2.67 12.49
CA LEU A 211 -21.95 2.05 12.52
C LEU A 211 -20.86 3.11 12.62
N LYS A 212 -20.99 4.18 11.83
CA LYS A 212 -20.06 5.32 11.83
C LYS A 212 -19.95 5.95 13.23
N GLU A 213 -21.07 6.19 13.91
CA GLU A 213 -21.10 6.74 15.27
C GLU A 213 -20.35 5.86 16.27
N LEU A 214 -20.54 4.54 16.20
CA LEU A 214 -19.84 3.59 17.08
C LEU A 214 -18.33 3.55 16.82
N LEU A 215 -17.90 3.65 15.56
CA LEU A 215 -16.49 3.65 15.18
C LEU A 215 -15.80 4.96 15.59
N LEU A 216 -16.52 6.07 15.49
CA LEU A 216 -16.04 7.42 15.84
C LEU A 216 -16.19 7.74 17.34
N ASP A 217 -16.71 6.81 18.14
CA ASP A 217 -16.81 7.02 19.58
C ASP A 217 -15.41 7.31 20.17
N PRO A 218 -15.25 8.36 21.00
CA PRO A 218 -13.94 8.72 21.52
C PRO A 218 -13.22 7.60 22.27
N SER A 219 -13.93 6.64 22.89
CA SER A 219 -13.32 5.50 23.57
C SER A 219 -12.54 4.57 22.64
N LEU A 220 -12.90 4.55 21.34
CA LEU A 220 -12.38 3.64 20.31
C LEU A 220 -12.51 2.15 20.66
N GLU A 221 -13.41 1.78 21.57
CA GLU A 221 -13.60 0.38 21.98
C GLU A 221 -14.00 -0.53 20.80
N ALA A 222 -14.85 -0.03 19.90
CA ALA A 222 -15.22 -0.74 18.67
C ALA A 222 -14.00 -0.97 17.76
N VAL A 223 -13.16 0.04 17.60
CA VAL A 223 -11.93 -0.03 16.78
C VAL A 223 -10.93 -1.01 17.39
N GLN A 224 -10.74 -0.98 18.71
CA GLN A 224 -9.86 -1.91 19.43
C GLN A 224 -10.37 -3.35 19.34
N ALA A 225 -11.68 -3.56 19.50
CA ALA A 225 -12.28 -4.87 19.34
C ALA A 225 -12.07 -5.43 17.94
N LEU A 226 -12.22 -4.59 16.90
CA LEU A 226 -11.94 -4.96 15.51
C LEU A 226 -10.44 -5.26 15.30
N ALA A 227 -9.54 -4.46 15.87
CA ALA A 227 -8.10 -4.66 15.79
C ALA A 227 -7.67 -6.05 16.31
N ASP A 228 -8.29 -6.49 17.40
CA ASP A 228 -7.99 -7.75 18.07
C ASP A 228 -8.49 -8.99 17.28
N VAL A 229 -9.54 -8.85 16.46
CA VAL A 229 -10.11 -10.00 15.71
C VAL A 229 -9.69 -10.00 14.23
N SER A 230 -9.36 -8.84 13.67
CA SER A 230 -9.19 -8.62 12.22
C SER A 230 -7.73 -8.75 11.77
N HIS A 231 -6.96 -9.73 12.27
CA HIS A 231 -5.54 -9.85 11.94
C HIS A 231 -5.27 -10.08 10.44
N ARG A 232 -6.16 -10.79 9.74
CA ARG A 232 -6.10 -11.05 8.29
C ARG A 232 -6.61 -9.87 7.45
N ASP A 233 -7.44 -9.02 8.05
CA ASP A 233 -8.06 -7.84 7.42
C ASP A 233 -7.42 -6.52 7.87
N ARG A 234 -6.25 -6.57 8.51
CA ARG A 234 -5.60 -5.41 9.13
C ARG A 234 -5.40 -4.25 8.15
N ASN A 235 -4.94 -4.54 6.93
CA ASN A 235 -4.68 -3.52 5.92
C ASN A 235 -5.98 -2.85 5.42
N PRO A 236 -7.02 -3.60 4.98
CA PRO A 236 -8.33 -3.01 4.69
C PRO A 236 -8.92 -2.23 5.86
N LEU A 237 -8.86 -2.78 7.08
CA LEU A 237 -9.35 -2.14 8.30
C LEU A 237 -8.65 -0.79 8.55
N ALA A 238 -7.31 -0.78 8.53
CA ALA A 238 -6.52 0.44 8.72
C ALA A 238 -6.81 1.49 7.64
N THR A 239 -6.89 1.05 6.38
CA THR A 239 -7.13 1.95 5.24
C THR A 239 -8.48 2.65 5.35
N SER A 240 -9.55 1.88 5.59
CA SER A 240 -10.91 2.44 5.71
C SER A 240 -11.10 3.26 6.98
N LEU A 241 -10.53 2.85 8.12
CA LEU A 241 -10.54 3.66 9.34
C LEU A 241 -9.84 5.01 9.13
N LEU A 242 -8.63 5.00 8.55
CA LEU A 242 -7.90 6.24 8.32
C LEU A 242 -8.70 7.19 7.41
N ARG A 243 -9.30 6.69 6.32
CA ARG A 243 -10.13 7.49 5.42
C ARG A 243 -11.37 8.07 6.12
N ILE A 244 -12.09 7.26 6.90
CA ILE A 244 -13.27 7.72 7.65
C ILE A 244 -12.88 8.78 8.67
N PHE A 245 -11.82 8.58 9.44
CA PHE A 245 -11.38 9.55 10.44
C PHE A 245 -10.85 10.85 9.80
N ARG A 246 -10.16 10.78 8.66
CA ARG A 246 -9.75 11.96 7.88
C ARG A 246 -10.95 12.74 7.34
N ASN A 247 -11.99 12.05 6.88
CA ASN A 247 -13.22 12.69 6.41
C ASN A 247 -13.93 13.50 7.53
N GLU A 248 -13.68 13.14 8.79
CA GLU A 248 -14.20 13.83 9.97
C GLU A 248 -13.15 14.74 10.65
N CYS A 249 -11.95 14.88 10.08
CA CYS A 249 -10.82 15.63 10.66
C CYS A 249 -10.42 15.17 12.07
N ARG A 250 -10.47 13.85 12.31
CA ARG A 250 -10.20 13.20 13.61
C ARG A 250 -9.11 12.13 13.55
N GLU A 251 -8.35 12.06 12.46
CA GLU A 251 -7.25 11.10 12.30
C GLU A 251 -6.18 11.23 13.38
N HIS A 252 -5.91 12.44 13.87
CA HIS A 252 -4.96 12.67 14.96
C HIS A 252 -5.47 12.05 16.28
N ASP A 253 -6.78 12.14 16.55
CA ASP A 253 -7.38 11.50 17.73
C ASP A 253 -7.27 9.99 17.66
N LEU A 254 -7.52 9.41 16.48
CA LEU A 254 -7.36 7.97 16.24
C LEU A 254 -5.92 7.51 16.51
N LEU A 255 -4.93 8.16 15.89
CA LEU A 255 -3.52 7.77 16.00
C LEU A 255 -3.00 7.97 17.42
N GLN A 256 -3.35 9.08 18.08
CA GLN A 256 -2.92 9.35 19.44
C GLN A 256 -3.50 8.33 20.42
N ARG A 257 -4.82 8.07 20.37
CA ARG A 257 -5.46 7.12 21.29
C ARG A 257 -4.94 5.70 21.11
N LEU A 258 -4.76 5.23 19.87
CA LEU A 258 -4.26 3.88 19.63
C LEU A 258 -2.80 3.72 20.04
N THR A 259 -1.96 4.73 19.82
CA THR A 259 -0.56 4.70 20.27
C THR A 259 -0.45 4.73 21.79
N GLU A 260 -1.25 5.57 22.46
CA GLU A 260 -1.35 5.58 23.93
C GLU A 260 -1.77 4.20 24.47
N HIS A 261 -2.81 3.59 23.88
CA HIS A 261 -3.28 2.28 24.28
C HIS A 261 -2.24 1.16 24.08
N GLU A 262 -1.49 1.19 22.98
CA GLU A 262 -0.42 0.23 22.74
C GLU A 262 0.74 0.42 23.72
N ILE A 263 1.10 1.68 24.02
CA ILE A 263 2.07 1.99 25.09
C ILE A 263 1.58 1.44 26.42
N GLU A 264 0.31 1.63 26.80
CA GLU A 264 -0.27 1.18 28.07
C GLU A 264 -0.25 -0.35 28.23
N ARG A 265 -0.44 -1.11 27.14
CA ARG A 265 -0.44 -2.58 27.15
C ARG A 265 0.95 -3.21 27.05
N GLU A 266 1.94 -2.49 26.55
CA GLU A 266 3.30 -3.02 26.38
C GLU A 266 4.03 -3.15 27.72
N HIS A 267 4.78 -4.23 27.93
CA HIS A 267 5.52 -4.43 29.19
C HIS A 267 7.02 -4.19 29.04
N GLU A 268 7.56 -4.34 27.82
CA GLU A 268 8.98 -4.24 27.55
C GLU A 268 9.28 -3.13 26.54
N THR A 269 10.21 -2.23 26.87
CA THR A 269 10.60 -1.13 25.98
C THR A 269 11.25 -1.62 24.68
N SER A 270 11.77 -2.86 24.68
CA SER A 270 12.38 -3.47 23.52
C SER A 270 11.34 -3.95 22.49
N THR A 271 10.12 -4.30 22.88
CA THR A 271 9.08 -4.82 21.97
C THR A 271 8.11 -3.74 21.48
N LEU A 272 8.11 -2.58 22.13
CA LEU A 272 7.24 -1.44 21.83
C LEU A 272 7.24 -1.08 20.35
N PHE A 273 6.06 -1.15 19.71
CA PHE A 273 5.88 -0.92 18.29
C PHE A 273 6.90 -1.68 17.44
N ARG A 274 7.18 -2.97 17.71
CA ARG A 274 7.98 -3.82 16.79
C ARG A 274 7.12 -4.78 15.98
N ALA A 275 6.00 -5.23 16.55
CA ALA A 275 5.07 -6.12 15.86
C ALA A 275 4.17 -5.34 14.87
N ALA A 276 3.63 -6.05 13.88
CA ALA A 276 2.60 -5.52 12.99
C ALA A 276 1.24 -5.48 13.72
N SER A 277 0.90 -4.32 14.27
CA SER A 277 -0.39 -4.00 14.90
C SER A 277 -1.23 -3.08 14.02
N LEU A 278 -2.54 -2.98 14.28
CA LEU A 278 -3.40 -1.99 13.62
C LEU A 278 -2.83 -0.57 13.75
N THR A 279 -2.33 -0.22 14.93
CA THR A 279 -1.70 1.08 15.22
C THR A 279 -0.51 1.34 14.31
N THR A 280 0.42 0.38 14.21
CA THR A 280 1.61 0.54 13.36
C THR A 280 1.24 0.66 11.89
N THR A 281 0.28 -0.14 11.41
CA THR A 281 -0.22 -0.04 10.03
C THR A 281 -0.89 1.31 9.75
N LEU A 282 -1.70 1.84 10.68
CA LEU A 282 -2.32 3.17 10.55
C LEU A 282 -1.26 4.28 10.47
N LEU A 283 -0.22 4.20 11.29
CA LEU A 283 0.89 5.15 11.27
C LEU A 283 1.68 5.06 9.96
N ASP A 284 1.97 3.86 9.47
CA ASP A 284 2.65 3.65 8.20
C ASP A 284 1.86 4.29 7.05
N LEU A 285 0.53 4.03 6.99
CA LEU A 285 -0.36 4.63 6.00
C LEU A 285 -0.44 6.16 6.12
N TYR A 286 -0.56 6.67 7.34
CA TYR A 286 -0.62 8.10 7.60
C TYR A 286 0.67 8.80 7.14
N MET A 287 1.83 8.35 7.64
CA MET A 287 3.13 8.95 7.30
C MET A 287 3.40 8.86 5.79
N LYS A 288 3.09 7.73 5.16
CA LYS A 288 3.23 7.57 3.70
C LYS A 288 2.40 8.60 2.92
N SER A 289 1.23 8.98 3.42
CA SER A 289 0.33 9.93 2.75
C SER A 289 0.66 11.40 3.04
N THR A 290 1.31 11.72 4.16
CA THR A 290 1.53 13.10 4.61
C THR A 290 2.98 13.56 4.51
N CYS A 291 3.95 12.65 4.51
CA CYS A 291 5.38 12.98 4.59
C CYS A 291 6.09 13.06 3.23
N THR A 292 5.36 13.17 2.11
CA THR A 292 5.95 13.20 0.77
C THR A 292 6.96 14.35 0.61
N GLU A 293 6.63 15.55 1.08
CA GLU A 293 7.52 16.72 1.04
C GLU A 293 8.77 16.49 1.91
N PHE A 294 8.57 16.04 3.16
CA PHE A 294 9.66 15.69 4.06
C PHE A 294 10.64 14.67 3.47
N LEU A 295 10.13 13.58 2.90
CA LEU A 295 10.96 12.56 2.27
C LEU A 295 11.68 13.09 1.04
N THR A 296 11.02 13.94 0.26
CA THR A 296 11.62 14.55 -0.92
C THR A 296 12.84 15.40 -0.52
N GLU A 297 12.68 16.27 0.47
CA GLU A 297 13.76 17.13 0.95
C GLU A 297 14.88 16.34 1.66
N ALA A 298 14.52 15.31 2.44
CA ALA A 298 15.45 14.60 3.30
C ALA A 298 16.30 13.54 2.59
N ILE A 299 15.76 12.87 1.56
CA ILE A 299 16.43 11.69 0.98
C ILE A 299 16.43 11.60 -0.56
N SER A 300 15.63 12.39 -1.27
CA SER A 300 15.49 12.26 -2.74
C SER A 300 16.82 12.45 -3.48
N ASP A 301 17.58 13.50 -3.15
CA ASP A 301 18.87 13.78 -3.80
C ASP A 301 19.88 12.65 -3.60
N THR A 302 19.87 12.02 -2.42
CA THR A 302 20.75 10.89 -2.15
C THR A 302 20.33 9.67 -2.96
N ILE A 303 19.04 9.39 -3.09
CA ILE A 303 18.53 8.30 -3.92
C ILE A 303 18.97 8.50 -5.37
N HIS A 304 18.75 9.69 -5.94
CA HIS A 304 19.14 9.99 -7.32
C HIS A 304 20.65 9.87 -7.54
N ARG A 305 21.46 10.37 -6.59
CA ARG A 305 22.92 10.20 -6.63
C ARG A 305 23.35 8.73 -6.67
N ILE A 306 22.69 7.86 -5.89
CA ILE A 306 23.00 6.43 -5.86
C ILE A 306 22.58 5.73 -7.16
N LEU A 307 21.48 6.15 -7.80
CA LEU A 307 21.07 5.62 -9.09
C LEU A 307 22.06 5.93 -10.21
N GLU A 308 22.74 7.07 -10.14
CA GLU A 308 23.73 7.51 -11.14
C GLU A 308 25.16 7.06 -10.82
N SER A 309 25.42 6.63 -9.57
CA SER A 309 26.75 6.24 -9.12
C SER A 309 27.22 4.93 -9.74
N LYS A 310 28.48 4.91 -10.16
CA LYS A 310 29.21 3.68 -10.53
C LYS A 310 29.89 3.02 -9.33
N GLN A 311 30.11 3.77 -8.25
CA GLN A 311 30.76 3.27 -7.05
C GLN A 311 29.73 2.51 -6.19
N SER A 312 30.09 1.29 -5.80
CA SER A 312 29.28 0.45 -4.91
C SER A 312 29.45 0.87 -3.44
N CYS A 313 28.42 0.64 -2.63
CA CYS A 313 28.52 0.71 -1.17
C CYS A 313 28.63 -0.69 -0.51
N GLU A 314 28.84 -1.76 -1.29
CA GLU A 314 28.99 -3.12 -0.76
C GLU A 314 30.30 -3.26 0.02
N LEU A 315 30.20 -3.76 1.25
CA LEU A 315 31.36 -4.02 2.13
C LEU A 315 31.51 -5.50 2.48
N ASN A 316 30.51 -6.34 2.18
CA ASN A 316 30.59 -7.76 2.47
C ASN A 316 31.54 -8.46 1.48
N PRO A 317 32.68 -9.01 1.94
CA PRO A 317 33.69 -9.59 1.04
C PRO A 317 33.16 -10.72 0.15
N THR A 318 32.10 -11.42 0.58
CA THR A 318 31.49 -12.51 -0.19
C THR A 318 30.58 -12.05 -1.33
N LYS A 319 30.20 -10.76 -1.34
CA LYS A 319 29.29 -10.16 -2.33
C LYS A 319 29.98 -9.12 -3.21
N MET A 320 31.26 -8.84 -2.96
CA MET A 320 32.06 -7.92 -3.75
C MET A 320 32.69 -8.65 -4.94
N ASP A 321 32.69 -8.00 -6.11
CA ASP A 321 33.37 -8.53 -7.29
C ASP A 321 34.90 -8.51 -7.09
N ASN A 322 35.41 -7.46 -6.45
CA ASN A 322 36.83 -7.27 -6.17
C ASN A 322 37.05 -6.80 -4.73
N PRO A 323 37.74 -7.58 -3.87
CA PRO A 323 38.04 -7.19 -2.50
C PRO A 323 38.89 -5.91 -2.36
N MET A 324 39.66 -5.54 -3.39
CA MET A 324 40.49 -4.32 -3.37
C MET A 324 39.65 -3.03 -3.35
N ASP A 325 38.38 -3.10 -3.76
CA ASP A 325 37.49 -1.95 -3.80
C ASP A 325 36.91 -1.60 -2.42
N ALA A 326 37.16 -2.42 -1.39
CA ALA A 326 36.57 -2.25 -0.06
C ALA A 326 36.86 -0.89 0.57
N CYS A 327 38.09 -0.38 0.41
CA CYS A 327 38.46 0.94 0.91
C CYS A 327 37.68 2.06 0.20
N ALA A 328 37.62 2.02 -1.14
CA ALA A 328 36.89 2.99 -1.94
C ALA A 328 35.37 2.94 -1.69
N ASN A 329 34.80 1.73 -1.56
CA ASN A 329 33.39 1.54 -1.22
C ASN A 329 33.08 2.09 0.18
N ALA A 330 33.96 1.87 1.17
CA ALA A 330 33.79 2.40 2.51
C ALA A 330 33.86 3.93 2.55
N GLU A 331 34.85 4.53 1.89
CA GLU A 331 34.97 5.99 1.77
C GLU A 331 33.73 6.60 1.10
N PHE A 332 33.26 6.00 0.02
CA PHE A 332 32.05 6.46 -0.68
C PHE A 332 30.81 6.33 0.20
N LEU A 333 30.60 5.18 0.85
CA LEU A 333 29.48 4.95 1.77
C LEU A 333 29.51 5.97 2.92
N LEU A 334 30.66 6.18 3.56
CA LEU A 334 30.79 7.14 4.67
C LEU A 334 30.47 8.57 4.22
N LYS A 335 30.91 8.98 3.03
CA LYS A 335 30.56 10.28 2.45
C LYS A 335 29.06 10.42 2.23
N VAL A 336 28.44 9.41 1.62
CA VAL A 336 26.98 9.40 1.40
C VAL A 336 26.22 9.43 2.74
N LEU A 337 26.71 8.72 3.76
CA LEU A 337 26.12 8.71 5.10
C LEU A 337 26.20 10.07 5.80
N ASP A 338 27.34 10.76 5.71
CA ASP A 338 27.47 12.11 6.26
C ASP A 338 26.51 13.09 5.55
N ASP A 339 26.42 13.02 4.22
CA ASP A 339 25.56 13.90 3.41
C ASP A 339 24.07 13.66 3.69
N ILE A 340 23.60 12.41 3.64
CA ILE A 340 22.18 12.09 3.87
C ILE A 340 21.76 12.39 5.32
N THR A 341 22.65 12.15 6.30
CA THR A 341 22.37 12.47 7.70
C THR A 341 22.26 13.98 7.91
N HIS A 342 23.11 14.76 7.23
CA HIS A 342 22.99 16.21 7.27
C HIS A 342 21.67 16.69 6.66
N SER A 343 21.30 16.17 5.48
CA SER A 343 20.05 16.48 4.78
C SER A 343 18.82 16.14 5.64
N ILE A 344 18.74 14.93 6.21
CA ILE A 344 17.66 14.53 7.11
C ILE A 344 17.54 15.49 8.31
N PHE A 345 18.67 15.88 8.91
CA PHE A 345 18.67 16.77 10.08
C PHE A 345 18.30 18.21 9.73
N SER A 346 18.62 18.70 8.53
CA SER A 346 18.20 20.04 8.07
C SER A 346 16.73 20.11 7.68
N SER A 347 16.13 18.99 7.25
CA SER A 347 14.75 18.95 6.74
C SER A 347 13.68 18.75 7.82
N ALA A 348 14.02 18.96 9.10
CA ALA A 348 13.06 18.84 10.20
C ALA A 348 11.80 19.71 10.05
N ALA A 349 11.93 20.85 9.36
CA ALA A 349 10.83 21.79 9.12
C ALA A 349 9.79 21.26 8.12
N ALA A 350 10.18 20.45 7.15
CA ALA A 350 9.27 19.83 6.19
C ALA A 350 8.48 18.65 6.77
N CYS A 351 8.86 18.15 7.95
CA CYS A 351 8.08 17.12 8.63
C CYS A 351 6.74 17.71 9.09
N PRO A 352 5.59 17.10 8.69
CA PRO A 352 4.27 17.64 8.99
C PRO A 352 4.07 17.92 10.48
N MET A 353 3.61 19.12 10.81
CA MET A 353 3.38 19.52 12.21
C MET A 353 2.51 18.54 13.01
N PRO A 354 1.44 17.94 12.45
CA PRO A 354 0.67 16.96 13.21
C PRO A 354 1.44 15.68 13.52
N LEU A 355 2.33 15.22 12.64
CA LEU A 355 3.19 14.07 12.93
C LEU A 355 4.20 14.41 14.04
N ARG A 356 4.78 15.62 14.00
CA ARG A 356 5.67 16.13 15.05
C ARG A 356 4.98 16.20 16.41
N TYR A 357 3.73 16.65 16.44
CA TYR A 357 2.88 16.65 17.63
C TYR A 357 2.64 15.22 18.17
N ILE A 358 2.27 14.27 17.30
CA ILE A 358 2.09 12.86 17.70
C ILE A 358 3.39 12.29 18.30
N CYS A 359 4.56 12.60 17.71
CA CYS A 359 5.86 12.22 18.26
C CYS A 359 6.08 12.82 19.66
N GLY A 360 5.71 14.09 19.88
CA GLY A 360 5.77 14.74 21.20
C GLY A 360 4.83 14.10 22.24
N CYS A 361 3.63 13.68 21.84
CA CYS A 361 2.71 12.91 22.68
C CYS A 361 3.32 11.56 23.07
N LEU A 362 3.89 10.83 22.10
CA LEU A 362 4.58 9.56 22.32
C LEU A 362 5.71 9.72 23.33
N GLN A 363 6.58 10.72 23.16
CA GLN A 363 7.69 10.97 24.07
C GLN A 363 7.21 11.15 25.51
N ARG A 364 6.21 12.01 25.74
CA ARG A 364 5.66 12.23 27.09
C ARG A 364 5.12 10.95 27.70
N LYS A 365 4.35 10.17 26.93
CA LYS A 365 3.72 8.94 27.41
C LYS A 365 4.72 7.85 27.76
N VAL A 366 5.78 7.66 26.95
CA VAL A 366 6.80 6.66 27.26
C VAL A 366 7.68 7.08 28.45
N ILE A 367 7.91 8.38 28.64
CA ILE A 367 8.63 8.91 29.82
C ILE A 367 7.81 8.68 31.10
N GLU A 368 6.49 8.93 31.04
CA GLU A 368 5.58 8.65 32.16
C GLU A 368 5.59 7.17 32.53
N LYS A 369 5.58 6.28 31.54
CA LYS A 369 5.50 4.82 31.76
C LYS A 369 6.84 4.18 32.16
N TRP A 370 7.94 4.61 31.56
CA TRP A 370 9.29 4.06 31.79
C TRP A 370 10.30 5.16 32.14
N PRO A 371 10.17 5.83 33.30
CA PRO A 371 11.00 6.98 33.67
C PRO A 371 12.48 6.63 33.86
N GLU A 372 12.81 5.38 34.18
CA GLU A 372 14.18 4.89 34.37
C GLU A 372 14.96 4.77 33.06
N ASP A 373 14.26 4.62 31.93
CA ASP A 373 14.88 4.41 30.62
C ASP A 373 15.01 5.74 29.87
N ARG A 374 16.12 6.45 30.10
CA ARG A 374 16.36 7.78 29.52
C ARG A 374 16.28 7.84 27.99
N LEU A 375 16.57 6.72 27.31
CA LEU A 375 16.58 6.65 25.84
C LEU A 375 15.25 6.19 25.25
N VAL A 376 14.27 5.80 26.08
CA VAL A 376 12.96 5.34 25.59
C VAL A 376 12.25 6.40 24.73
N LYS A 377 12.33 7.67 25.13
CA LYS A 377 11.78 8.81 24.38
C LYS A 377 12.41 8.98 22.99
N THR A 378 13.69 8.66 22.85
CA THR A 378 14.40 8.75 21.58
C THR A 378 14.07 7.55 20.72
N ARG A 379 14.08 6.34 21.30
CA ARG A 379 13.81 5.09 20.58
C ARG A 379 12.39 5.01 20.04
N VAL A 380 11.38 5.51 20.76
CA VAL A 380 9.99 5.47 20.29
C VAL A 380 9.82 6.32 19.02
N VAL A 381 10.37 7.54 18.99
CA VAL A 381 10.28 8.43 17.81
C VAL A 381 11.14 7.89 16.66
N SER A 382 12.34 7.41 16.98
CA SER A 382 13.23 6.74 16.02
C SER A 382 12.55 5.55 15.33
N GLY A 383 11.77 4.76 16.09
CA GLY A 383 11.00 3.64 15.58
C GLY A 383 9.89 4.01 14.59
N PHE A 384 9.46 5.27 14.53
CA PHE A 384 8.53 5.77 13.53
C PHE A 384 9.28 6.47 12.38
N ILE A 385 10.09 7.46 12.70
CA ILE A 385 10.74 8.32 11.71
C ILE A 385 11.79 7.56 10.89
N PHE A 386 12.60 6.70 11.51
CA PHE A 386 13.64 5.96 10.79
C PHE A 386 13.16 4.58 10.37
N LEU A 387 12.67 3.77 11.31
CA LEU A 387 12.34 2.37 11.04
C LEU A 387 11.12 2.19 10.11
N ARG A 388 10.13 3.09 10.17
CA ARG A 388 8.87 2.97 9.43
C ARG A 388 8.71 3.94 8.27
N LEU A 389 9.43 5.06 8.30
CA LEU A 389 9.32 6.10 7.28
C LEU A 389 10.59 6.18 6.41
N ILE A 390 11.69 6.70 6.95
CA ILE A 390 12.89 7.00 6.16
C ILE A 390 13.56 5.73 5.60
N CYS A 391 13.83 4.71 6.43
CA CYS A 391 14.51 3.50 5.97
C CYS A 391 13.67 2.72 4.94
N PRO A 392 12.35 2.50 5.15
CA PRO A 392 11.50 1.91 4.12
C PRO A 392 11.44 2.74 2.83
N ALA A 393 11.46 4.07 2.91
CA ALA A 393 11.50 4.93 1.73
C ALA A 393 12.82 4.85 0.96
N ILE A 394 13.95 4.66 1.64
CA ILE A 394 15.25 4.39 1.00
C ILE A 394 15.26 3.00 0.34
N LEU A 395 14.67 2.00 0.98
CA LEU A 395 14.64 0.63 0.47
C LEU A 395 13.68 0.45 -0.71
N ASN A 396 12.52 1.10 -0.66
CA ASN A 396 11.45 0.99 -1.66
C ASN A 396 10.96 2.38 -2.12
N PRO A 397 11.83 3.20 -2.74
CA PRO A 397 11.54 4.59 -3.08
C PRO A 397 10.31 4.77 -3.98
N ARG A 398 10.03 3.79 -4.86
CA ARG A 398 8.82 3.78 -5.68
C ARG A 398 7.53 3.75 -4.86
N GLN A 399 7.50 2.98 -3.76
CA GLN A 399 6.29 2.91 -2.93
C GLN A 399 5.99 4.24 -2.24
N PHE A 400 7.01 5.09 -2.03
CA PHE A 400 6.88 6.42 -1.42
C PHE A 400 6.82 7.54 -2.46
N ASN A 401 6.58 7.22 -3.74
CA ASN A 401 6.51 8.18 -4.85
C ASN A 401 7.80 9.00 -5.07
N LEU A 402 8.95 8.50 -4.60
CA LEU A 402 10.26 9.14 -4.81
C LEU A 402 10.88 8.78 -6.16
N LEU A 403 10.46 7.65 -6.75
CA LEU A 403 10.88 7.21 -8.08
C LEU A 403 9.70 6.62 -8.85
N GLN A 404 9.74 6.76 -10.17
CA GLN A 404 8.80 6.09 -11.08
C GLN A 404 9.17 4.60 -11.27
N GLU A 405 10.46 4.31 -11.25
CA GLU A 405 11.00 2.97 -11.47
C GLU A 405 11.79 2.45 -10.26
N PRO A 406 11.75 1.14 -9.97
CA PRO A 406 12.61 0.55 -8.96
C PRO A 406 14.09 0.70 -9.35
N PRO A 407 14.99 0.91 -8.37
CA PRO A 407 16.42 0.96 -8.60
C PRO A 407 16.95 -0.32 -9.28
N HIS A 408 18.01 -0.19 -10.06
CA HIS A 408 18.72 -1.34 -10.63
C HIS A 408 19.51 -2.08 -9.50
N PRO A 409 19.89 -3.36 -9.69
CA PRO A 409 20.39 -4.20 -8.58
C PRO A 409 21.56 -3.63 -7.77
N VAL A 410 22.52 -2.96 -8.43
CA VAL A 410 23.68 -2.34 -7.77
C VAL A 410 23.23 -1.17 -6.88
N ALA A 411 22.43 -0.24 -7.42
CA ALA A 411 21.85 0.84 -6.64
C ALA A 411 20.95 0.33 -5.50
N SER A 412 20.09 -0.66 -5.74
CA SER A 412 19.28 -1.30 -4.68
C SER A 412 20.16 -1.80 -3.55
N ARG A 413 21.30 -2.44 -3.88
CA ARG A 413 22.23 -2.94 -2.88
C ARG A 413 22.88 -1.81 -2.09
N SER A 414 23.28 -0.72 -2.74
CA SER A 414 23.84 0.45 -2.07
C SER A 414 22.82 1.13 -1.14
N LEU A 415 21.56 1.26 -1.56
CA LEU A 415 20.47 1.79 -0.74
C LEU A 415 20.21 0.92 0.50
N ILE A 416 20.30 -0.41 0.38
CA ILE A 416 20.22 -1.33 1.53
C ILE A 416 21.34 -1.04 2.54
N MET A 417 22.58 -0.83 2.08
CA MET A 417 23.71 -0.53 2.96
C MET A 417 23.51 0.81 3.70
N ILE A 418 23.03 1.84 2.99
CA ILE A 418 22.73 3.15 3.56
C ILE A 418 21.62 3.05 4.61
N ALA A 419 20.49 2.45 4.27
CA ALA A 419 19.36 2.27 5.18
C ALA A 419 19.77 1.50 6.44
N LYS A 420 20.62 0.48 6.30
CA LYS A 420 21.14 -0.30 7.43
C LYS A 420 22.00 0.53 8.38
N CYS A 421 22.91 1.34 7.86
CA CYS A 421 23.76 2.22 8.66
C CYS A 421 22.92 3.29 9.39
N LEU A 422 21.94 3.89 8.70
CA LEU A 422 21.02 4.85 9.30
C LEU A 422 20.15 4.20 10.37
N GLN A 423 19.67 2.99 10.14
CA GLN A 423 18.89 2.25 11.13
C GLN A 423 19.71 1.95 12.39
N ASN A 424 20.99 1.59 12.25
CA ASN A 424 21.88 1.39 13.39
C ASN A 424 22.15 2.69 14.16
N LEU A 425 22.38 3.80 13.44
CA LEU A 425 22.50 5.12 14.05
C LEU A 425 21.21 5.51 14.80
N ALA A 426 20.05 5.29 14.21
CA ALA A 426 18.75 5.59 14.81
C ALA A 426 18.45 4.71 16.04
N ASN A 427 18.96 3.49 16.05
CA ASN A 427 18.93 2.58 17.20
C ASN A 427 20.00 2.89 18.26
N LEU A 428 20.94 3.81 17.98
CA LEU A 428 22.08 4.17 18.82
C LEU A 428 23.04 3.01 19.11
N VAL A 429 23.11 2.03 18.21
CA VAL A 429 23.95 0.82 18.34
C VAL A 429 25.03 0.77 17.27
N GLU A 430 26.18 0.22 17.64
CA GLU A 430 27.31 -0.02 16.74
C GLU A 430 27.20 -1.37 16.06
N PHE A 431 27.89 -1.53 14.94
CA PHE A 431 28.14 -2.84 14.36
C PHE A 431 29.17 -3.59 15.21
N GLY A 432 29.02 -4.91 15.29
CA GLY A 432 29.95 -5.79 16.01
C GLY A 432 30.02 -7.17 15.35
N GLY A 433 30.45 -8.19 16.12
CA GLY A 433 30.88 -9.50 15.59
C GLY A 433 29.90 -10.30 14.71
N LYS A 434 28.62 -9.93 14.63
CA LYS A 434 27.69 -10.50 13.63
C LYS A 434 28.02 -10.07 12.20
N GLU A 435 28.54 -8.86 12.02
CA GLU A 435 28.90 -8.27 10.72
C GLU A 435 30.19 -7.47 10.82
N PRO A 436 31.35 -8.15 10.93
CA PRO A 436 32.64 -7.49 11.17
C PRO A 436 33.01 -6.48 10.07
N TYR A 437 32.58 -6.74 8.83
CA TYR A 437 32.84 -5.85 7.69
C TYR A 437 32.18 -4.46 7.81
N MET A 438 31.20 -4.29 8.72
CA MET A 438 30.53 -3.01 8.95
C MET A 438 31.18 -2.17 10.05
N GLU A 439 32.16 -2.69 10.79
CA GLU A 439 32.82 -1.98 11.90
C GLU A 439 33.51 -0.69 11.44
N VAL A 440 33.91 -0.60 10.17
CA VAL A 440 34.44 0.62 9.54
C VAL A 440 33.46 1.81 9.60
N VAL A 441 32.16 1.55 9.81
CA VAL A 441 31.10 2.57 9.91
C VAL A 441 30.91 3.06 11.37
N ASN A 442 31.43 2.35 12.37
CA ASN A 442 31.25 2.72 13.78
C ASN A 442 31.73 4.15 14.13
N PRO A 443 32.85 4.67 13.56
CA PRO A 443 33.24 6.06 13.78
C PRO A 443 32.17 7.07 13.34
N PHE A 444 31.47 6.81 12.24
CA PHE A 444 30.33 7.64 11.79
C PHE A 444 29.17 7.57 12.77
N ILE A 445 28.85 6.38 13.29
CA ILE A 445 27.77 6.20 14.27
C ILE A 445 28.10 7.00 15.54
N LEU A 446 29.28 6.78 16.12
CA LEU A 446 29.75 7.45 17.33
C LEU A 446 29.74 8.98 17.21
N LYS A 447 30.19 9.51 16.07
CA LYS A 447 30.16 10.95 15.75
C LYS A 447 28.74 11.54 15.75
N ASN A 448 27.73 10.75 15.38
CA ASN A 448 26.37 11.25 15.13
C ASN A 448 25.34 10.85 16.20
N LYS A 449 25.66 10.00 17.20
CA LYS A 449 24.71 9.56 18.25
C LYS A 449 24.01 10.74 18.94
N GLU A 450 24.76 11.71 19.44
CA GLU A 450 24.19 12.88 20.14
C GLU A 450 23.41 13.81 19.21
N ARG A 451 23.84 13.93 17.95
CA ARG A 451 23.11 14.69 16.93
C ARG A 451 21.75 14.06 16.63
N MET A 452 21.70 12.72 16.56
CA MET A 452 20.46 11.95 16.38
C MET A 452 19.49 12.18 17.55
N ILE A 453 19.97 12.11 18.79
CA ILE A 453 19.15 12.37 19.99
C ILE A 453 18.58 13.79 19.93
N SER A 454 19.44 14.78 19.69
CA SER A 454 19.05 16.20 19.64
C SER A 454 18.05 16.47 18.51
N TYR A 455 18.24 15.85 17.35
CA TYR A 455 17.32 15.96 16.22
C TYR A 455 15.94 15.40 16.58
N LEU A 456 15.86 14.19 17.14
CA LEU A 456 14.57 13.55 17.47
C LEU A 456 13.82 14.30 18.58
N ASP A 457 14.53 14.86 19.55
CA ASP A 457 13.96 15.72 20.59
C ASP A 457 13.43 17.03 19.99
N SER A 458 14.20 17.68 19.11
CA SER A 458 13.77 18.92 18.44
C SER A 458 12.60 18.70 17.49
N LEU A 459 12.60 17.60 16.74
CA LEU A 459 11.51 17.21 15.85
C LEU A 459 10.19 17.06 16.62
N SER A 460 10.25 16.49 17.82
CA SER A 460 9.08 16.18 18.66
C SER A 460 8.68 17.31 19.61
N SER A 461 9.38 18.45 19.58
CA SER A 461 9.14 19.59 20.47
C SER A 461 7.95 20.45 20.04
N VAL A 462 6.77 19.83 19.91
CA VAL A 462 5.50 20.48 19.58
C VAL A 462 4.53 20.25 20.74
N GLY A 463 4.25 21.32 21.50
CA GLY A 463 3.42 21.26 22.71
C GLY A 463 1.92 21.34 22.41
N ASP A 464 1.55 22.22 21.48
CA ASP A 464 0.16 22.48 21.15
C ASP A 464 -0.31 21.62 19.98
N ARG A 465 -1.57 21.18 20.05
CA ARG A 465 -2.20 20.45 18.94
C ARG A 465 -2.35 21.42 17.77
N PRO A 466 -1.79 21.12 16.58
CA PRO A 466 -1.93 22.00 15.42
C PRO A 466 -3.40 22.09 14.98
N GLU A 467 -3.81 23.28 14.56
CA GLU A 467 -5.09 23.48 13.90
C GLU A 467 -5.06 22.78 12.53
N ILE A 468 -6.15 22.10 12.18
CA ILE A 468 -6.26 21.40 10.90
C ILE A 468 -6.61 22.44 9.84
N GLU A 469 -5.60 22.91 9.09
CA GLU A 469 -5.78 23.93 8.04
C GLU A 469 -6.44 23.39 6.77
N GLU A 470 -6.52 22.07 6.58
CA GLU A 470 -7.13 21.47 5.40
C GLU A 470 -8.66 21.62 5.41
N ILE A 471 -9.20 22.34 4.43
CA ILE A 471 -10.64 22.34 4.14
C ILE A 471 -10.99 20.90 3.74
N PRO A 472 -11.85 20.18 4.49
CA PRO A 472 -12.17 18.81 4.16
C PRO A 472 -12.89 18.78 2.81
N VAL A 473 -12.25 18.18 1.80
CA VAL A 473 -12.99 17.64 0.66
C VAL A 473 -13.77 16.44 1.20
N LYS A 474 -14.97 16.71 1.73
CA LYS A 474 -15.86 15.66 2.24
C LYS A 474 -16.18 14.72 1.09
N SER A 475 -15.51 13.58 1.09
CA SER A 475 -15.76 12.48 0.18
C SER A 475 -16.91 11.64 0.72
N ASP A 476 -17.61 10.92 -0.15
CA ASP A 476 -18.65 9.96 0.25
C ASP A 476 -17.99 8.77 0.98
N PRO A 477 -18.14 8.61 2.32
CA PRO A 477 -17.47 7.55 3.06
C PRO A 477 -18.18 6.19 2.93
N SER A 478 -19.26 6.09 2.13
CA SER A 478 -20.07 4.87 2.02
C SER A 478 -19.24 3.65 1.63
N ARG A 479 -18.22 3.83 0.78
CA ARG A 479 -17.31 2.76 0.36
C ARG A 479 -16.53 2.18 1.54
N ASP A 480 -15.90 3.05 2.33
CA ASP A 480 -15.12 2.64 3.48
C ASP A 480 -16.01 2.10 4.61
N LEU A 481 -17.20 2.66 4.79
CA LEU A 481 -18.18 2.16 5.76
C LEU A 481 -18.72 0.78 5.37
N ALA A 482 -18.96 0.53 4.07
CA ALA A 482 -19.33 -0.79 3.58
C ALA A 482 -18.21 -1.82 3.80
N GLN A 483 -16.96 -1.44 3.55
CA GLN A 483 -15.79 -2.29 3.84
C GLN A 483 -15.71 -2.65 5.34
N LEU A 484 -15.85 -1.65 6.23
CA LEU A 484 -15.84 -1.90 7.68
C LEU A 484 -17.03 -2.74 8.12
N HIS A 485 -18.22 -2.53 7.55
CA HIS A 485 -19.38 -3.39 7.80
C HIS A 485 -19.11 -4.84 7.39
N HIS A 486 -18.50 -5.08 6.22
CA HIS A 486 -18.12 -6.42 5.79
C HIS A 486 -17.14 -7.08 6.76
N ILE A 487 -16.13 -6.34 7.24
CA ILE A 487 -15.18 -6.85 8.26
C ILE A 487 -15.93 -7.20 9.55
N CYS A 488 -16.85 -6.35 10.02
CA CYS A 488 -17.68 -6.64 11.19
C CYS A 488 -18.51 -7.92 11.00
N VAL A 489 -19.10 -8.13 9.82
CA VAL A 489 -19.89 -9.34 9.51
C VAL A 489 -19.00 -10.58 9.47
N THR A 490 -17.81 -10.48 8.86
CA THR A 490 -16.84 -11.57 8.75
C THR A 490 -16.42 -12.06 10.14
N HIS A 491 -16.18 -11.14 11.06
CA HIS A 491 -15.74 -11.43 12.44
C HIS A 491 -16.87 -11.39 13.47
N LEU A 492 -18.13 -11.48 13.04
CA LEU A 492 -19.29 -11.28 13.92
C LEU A 492 -19.34 -12.27 15.08
N ASN A 493 -18.89 -13.52 14.85
CA ASN A 493 -18.84 -14.55 15.89
C ASN A 493 -17.87 -14.17 17.02
N ASP A 494 -16.68 -13.70 16.67
CA ASP A 494 -15.64 -13.29 17.63
C ASP A 494 -16.04 -11.99 18.35
N LEU A 495 -16.63 -11.04 17.62
CA LEU A 495 -17.21 -9.83 18.21
C LEU A 495 -18.33 -10.16 19.20
N THR A 496 -19.19 -11.14 18.87
CA THR A 496 -20.24 -11.61 19.76
C THR A 496 -19.68 -12.29 21.02
N ALA A 497 -18.60 -13.06 20.88
CA ALA A 497 -17.91 -13.65 22.02
C ALA A 497 -17.31 -12.56 22.94
N LYS A 498 -16.64 -11.55 22.38
CA LYS A 498 -16.14 -10.38 23.11
C LYS A 498 -17.25 -9.55 23.76
N ALA A 499 -18.40 -9.40 23.11
CA ALA A 499 -19.54 -8.66 23.65
C ALA A 499 -20.17 -9.29 24.91
N LYS A 500 -19.83 -10.55 25.23
CA LYS A 500 -20.22 -11.19 26.50
C LYS A 500 -19.47 -10.57 27.69
N THR A 501 -18.23 -10.14 27.50
CA THR A 501 -17.40 -9.54 28.55
C THR A 501 -17.36 -8.00 28.46
N GLN A 502 -17.48 -7.45 27.25
CA GLN A 502 -17.50 -6.00 27.00
C GLN A 502 -18.89 -5.55 26.52
N VAL A 503 -19.70 -5.04 27.47
CA VAL A 503 -21.12 -4.71 27.23
C VAL A 503 -21.31 -3.66 26.14
N THR A 504 -20.36 -2.74 25.99
CA THR A 504 -20.36 -1.68 24.98
C THR A 504 -20.36 -2.24 23.54
N LEU A 505 -19.73 -3.39 23.31
CA LEU A 505 -19.71 -4.07 22.01
C LEU A 505 -21.05 -4.69 21.61
N LYS A 506 -22.00 -4.86 22.54
CA LYS A 506 -23.34 -5.37 22.18
C LYS A 506 -24.05 -4.48 21.16
N LYS A 507 -23.82 -3.16 21.24
CA LYS A 507 -24.33 -2.19 20.25
C LYS A 507 -23.72 -2.45 18.86
N LEU A 508 -22.41 -2.67 18.78
CA LEU A 508 -21.72 -2.97 17.52
C LEU A 508 -22.25 -4.25 16.86
N VAL A 509 -22.42 -5.32 17.64
CA VAL A 509 -22.99 -6.59 17.15
C VAL A 509 -24.41 -6.36 16.61
N THR A 510 -25.26 -5.66 17.38
CA THR A 510 -26.65 -5.38 16.99
C THR A 510 -26.73 -4.55 15.70
N VAL A 511 -25.92 -3.50 15.59
CA VAL A 511 -25.85 -2.65 14.39
C VAL A 511 -25.33 -3.44 13.19
N THR A 512 -24.35 -4.32 13.39
CA THR A 512 -23.80 -5.18 12.33
C THR A 512 -24.87 -6.11 11.75
N ASP A 513 -25.64 -6.76 12.62
CA ASP A 513 -26.77 -7.63 12.22
C ASP A 513 -27.90 -6.85 11.54
N MET A 514 -28.23 -5.65 12.05
CA MET A 514 -29.23 -4.77 11.44
C MET A 514 -28.84 -4.40 10.00
N LEU A 515 -27.60 -3.93 9.81
CA LEU A 515 -27.09 -3.56 8.49
C LEU A 515 -27.00 -4.76 7.55
N LYS A 516 -26.67 -5.95 8.06
CA LYS A 516 -26.69 -7.18 7.28
C LYS A 516 -28.10 -7.46 6.72
N LYS A 517 -29.14 -7.37 7.56
CA LYS A 517 -30.54 -7.54 7.13
C LYS A 517 -31.01 -6.47 6.14
N HIS A 518 -30.61 -5.20 6.36
CA HIS A 518 -30.93 -4.12 5.41
C HIS A 518 -30.35 -4.43 4.03
N LYS A 519 -29.09 -4.89 3.99
CA LYS A 519 -28.40 -5.26 2.76
C LYS A 519 -29.03 -6.44 2.05
N GLU A 520 -29.42 -7.49 2.78
CA GLU A 520 -30.17 -8.64 2.26
C GLU A 520 -31.47 -8.17 1.59
N LYS A 521 -32.21 -7.26 2.22
CA LYS A 521 -33.44 -6.67 1.65
C LYS A 521 -33.17 -5.90 0.35
N TYR A 522 -32.09 -5.11 0.29
CA TYR A 522 -31.71 -4.44 -0.96
C TYR A 522 -31.34 -5.44 -2.06
N GLN A 523 -30.65 -6.54 -1.71
CA GLN A 523 -30.33 -7.61 -2.65
C GLN A 523 -31.58 -8.33 -3.17
N GLU A 524 -32.57 -8.58 -2.31
CA GLU A 524 -33.87 -9.13 -2.72
C GLU A 524 -34.63 -8.19 -3.65
N MET A 525 -34.60 -6.88 -3.40
CA MET A 525 -35.25 -5.89 -4.27
C MET A 525 -34.62 -5.76 -5.66
N MET A 526 -33.40 -6.27 -5.86
CA MET A 526 -32.70 -6.27 -7.15
C MET A 526 -32.91 -7.56 -7.96
N ARG A 527 -33.42 -8.61 -7.34
CA ARG A 527 -33.80 -9.87 -8.01
C ARG A 527 -35.23 -9.77 -8.50
#